data_AF-A0A7Y3XN20-F1
#
_entry.id   AF-A0A7Y3XN20-F1
#
_cell.length_a   1.000
_cell.length_b   1.000
_cell.length_c   1.000
_cell.angle_alpha   90.00
_cell.angle_beta   90.00
_cell.angle_gamma   90.00
#
_symmetry.space_group_name_H-M   'P 1'
#
loop_
_entity.id
_entity.type
_entity.pdbx_description
1 polymer ?
#
loop_
_entity_poly.entity_id
_entity_poly.type
_entity_poly.pdbx_seq_one_letter_code
_entity_poly.pdbx_strand_id
1 'polypeptide(L)'
;MSDSTKKNQELSLSLKETAEKLRTIADGLEQGNVSINEETVPIALDTKIKISLKSKDNKVSIKLKWKPTNTSAPTEEKPLRKEVTDRDSMNRDMDNRDPKTAKEDALGEYTILKKRMSKDFGAIMKSCIKGQTIPEKLLVERFYQDSQAMCSYPDKGEEFYETYLKQAESLIESFKKADLEAMSLAITALGKIRKECHNRHK
;
A
#
# COMPACT_ATOMS: atom_id res chain seq x y z
N MET A 1 8.33 24.38 3.60
CA MET A 1 9.71 24.00 3.24
C MET A 1 9.72 22.51 2.97
N SER A 2 9.86 22.14 1.69
CA SER A 2 10.04 20.77 1.19
C SER A 2 11.29 20.12 1.81
N ASP A 3 11.27 18.83 2.13
CA ASP A 3 11.66 17.81 1.15
C ASP A 3 11.64 16.38 1.70
N SER A 4 11.21 15.49 0.80
CA SER A 4 11.09 14.05 1.01
C SER A 4 12.40 13.34 0.71
N THR A 5 13.27 13.09 1.70
CA THR A 5 14.49 12.29 1.48
C THR A 5 14.24 10.79 1.62
N LYS A 6 13.27 10.26 0.87
CA LYS A 6 13.13 8.81 0.67
C LYS A 6 13.93 8.40 -0.56
N LYS A 7 15.16 7.93 -0.38
CA LYS A 7 15.96 7.33 -1.46
C LYS A 7 15.53 5.86 -1.68
N ASN A 8 15.46 5.42 -2.94
CA ASN A 8 15.16 4.03 -3.32
C ASN A 8 16.05 3.66 -4.51
N GLN A 9 16.82 2.58 -4.37
CA GLN A 9 17.71 2.08 -5.42
C GLN A 9 17.36 0.62 -5.72
N GLU A 10 17.39 0.27 -7.01
CA GLU A 10 17.11 -1.07 -7.51
C GLU A 10 18.20 -1.47 -8.50
N LEU A 11 18.81 -2.63 -8.28
CA LEU A 11 19.90 -3.18 -9.07
C LEU A 11 19.47 -4.56 -9.58
N SER A 12 19.72 -4.84 -10.85
CA SER A 12 19.57 -6.18 -11.43
C SER A 12 20.97 -6.70 -11.75
N LEU A 13 21.40 -7.73 -11.02
CA LEU A 13 22.76 -8.28 -11.06
C LEU A 13 22.72 -9.80 -11.27
N SER A 14 23.84 -10.37 -11.70
CA SER A 14 24.04 -11.82 -11.64
C SER A 14 24.14 -12.30 -10.18
N LEU A 15 24.06 -13.61 -9.96
CA LEU A 15 24.16 -14.20 -8.62
C LEU A 15 25.50 -13.89 -7.93
N LYS A 16 26.60 -13.94 -8.68
CA LYS A 16 27.95 -13.67 -8.15
C LYS A 16 28.10 -12.20 -7.76
N GLU A 17 27.71 -11.30 -8.64
CA GLU A 17 27.73 -9.85 -8.40
C GLU A 17 26.81 -9.46 -7.23
N THR A 18 25.66 -10.13 -7.09
CA THR A 18 24.74 -9.95 -5.96
C THR A 18 25.42 -10.33 -4.65
N ALA A 19 26.09 -11.47 -4.59
CA ALA A 19 26.79 -11.93 -3.38
C ALA A 19 27.91 -10.96 -2.98
N GLU A 20 28.70 -10.49 -3.95
CA GLU A 20 29.73 -9.47 -3.72
C GLU A 20 29.11 -8.17 -3.21
N LYS A 21 28.00 -7.72 -3.81
CA LYS A 21 27.34 -6.48 -3.40
C LYS A 21 26.76 -6.55 -1.98
N LEU A 22 26.20 -7.70 -1.59
CA LEU A 22 25.70 -7.89 -0.23
C LEU A 22 26.82 -7.85 0.81
N ARG A 23 28.02 -8.37 0.48
CA ARG A 23 29.20 -8.25 1.36
C ARG A 23 29.59 -6.79 1.53
N THR A 24 29.72 -6.03 0.44
CA THR A 24 30.03 -4.59 0.53
C THR A 24 29.00 -3.81 1.35
N ILE A 25 27.71 -4.17 1.24
CA ILE A 25 26.66 -3.55 2.06
C ILE A 25 26.81 -3.94 3.53
N ALA A 26 27.14 -5.19 3.83
CA ALA A 26 27.39 -5.64 5.20
C ALA A 26 28.59 -4.93 5.83
N ASP A 27 29.71 -4.85 5.09
CA ASP A 27 30.93 -4.17 5.55
C ASP A 27 30.66 -2.68 5.80
N GLY A 28 29.90 -2.03 4.92
CA GLY A 28 29.48 -0.65 5.14
C GLY A 28 28.61 -0.50 6.40
N LEU A 29 27.63 -1.38 6.58
CA LEU A 29 26.72 -1.34 7.73
C LEU A 29 27.48 -1.39 9.05
N GLU A 30 28.54 -2.20 9.14
CA GLU A 30 29.44 -2.26 10.31
C GLU A 30 30.17 -0.92 10.56
N GLN A 31 30.47 -0.19 9.49
CA GLN A 31 31.13 1.13 9.54
C GLN A 31 30.14 2.30 9.68
N GLY A 32 28.83 2.01 9.77
CA GLY A 32 27.79 3.04 9.86
C GLY A 32 27.53 3.79 8.55
N ASN A 33 27.92 3.23 7.41
CA ASN A 33 27.70 3.80 6.08
C ASN A 33 27.16 2.72 5.11
N VAL A 34 26.54 3.08 4.00
CA VAL A 34 26.22 2.10 2.95
C VAL A 34 26.64 2.66 1.61
N SER A 35 27.46 1.91 0.89
CA SER A 35 27.94 2.28 -0.44
C SER A 35 27.22 1.49 -1.52
N ILE A 36 26.45 2.16 -2.37
CA ILE A 36 25.81 1.57 -3.55
C ILE A 36 26.08 2.46 -4.76
N ASN A 37 26.58 1.86 -5.86
CA ASN A 37 27.05 2.56 -7.06
C ASN A 37 27.99 3.74 -6.76
N GLU A 38 28.97 3.51 -5.88
CA GLU A 38 29.99 4.51 -5.48
C GLU A 38 29.45 5.72 -4.69
N GLU A 39 28.15 5.76 -4.39
CA GLU A 39 27.57 6.76 -3.49
C GLU A 39 27.52 6.19 -2.06
N THR A 40 28.31 6.78 -1.16
CA THR A 40 28.33 6.43 0.26
C THR A 40 27.30 7.26 1.01
N VAL A 41 26.35 6.60 1.66
CA VAL A 41 25.32 7.23 2.48
C VAL A 41 25.57 6.94 3.95
N PRO A 42 25.69 7.95 4.83
CA PRO A 42 25.80 7.72 6.27
C PRO A 42 24.46 7.21 6.82
N ILE A 43 24.52 6.24 7.73
CA ILE A 43 23.35 5.68 8.39
C ILE A 43 23.16 6.38 9.72
N ALA A 44 22.11 7.19 9.84
CA ALA A 44 21.71 7.72 11.15
C ALA A 44 21.10 6.59 12.01
N LEU A 45 21.27 6.66 13.33
CA LEU A 45 20.82 5.65 14.31
C LEU A 45 19.31 5.32 14.22
N ASP A 46 18.53 6.25 13.69
CA ASP A 46 17.08 6.16 13.48
C ASP A 46 16.71 5.83 12.03
N THR A 47 17.63 5.35 11.18
CA THR A 47 17.33 5.07 9.77
C THR A 47 16.72 3.69 9.60
N LYS A 48 15.50 3.63 9.06
CA LYS A 48 14.91 2.35 8.66
C LYS A 48 15.45 1.91 7.31
N ILE A 49 16.27 0.87 7.32
CA ILE A 49 16.80 0.22 6.12
C ILE A 49 15.94 -1.01 5.78
N LYS A 50 15.52 -1.12 4.52
CA LYS A 50 14.86 -2.32 3.99
C LYS A 50 15.61 -2.80 2.75
N ILE A 51 16.12 -4.02 2.85
CA ILE A 51 16.71 -4.77 1.74
C ILE A 51 15.66 -5.77 1.24
N SER A 52 15.43 -5.82 -0.07
CA SER A 52 14.53 -6.79 -0.71
C SER A 52 15.25 -7.48 -1.85
N LEU A 53 15.32 -8.81 -1.81
CA LEU A 53 15.88 -9.61 -2.89
C LEU A 53 14.75 -10.30 -3.64
N LYS A 54 14.86 -10.35 -4.96
CA LYS A 54 13.98 -11.14 -5.83
C LYS A 54 14.82 -11.84 -6.89
N SER A 55 14.68 -13.14 -7.05
CA SER A 55 15.29 -13.90 -8.14
C SER A 55 14.26 -14.17 -9.23
N LYS A 56 14.59 -13.86 -10.49
CA LYS A 56 13.80 -14.25 -11.67
C LYS A 56 14.75 -14.47 -12.85
N ASP A 57 14.57 -15.55 -13.59
CA ASP A 57 15.30 -15.82 -14.85
C ASP A 57 16.83 -15.69 -14.74
N ASN A 58 17.43 -16.37 -13.75
CA ASN A 58 18.87 -16.37 -13.46
C ASN A 58 19.49 -15.01 -13.11
N LYS A 59 18.65 -13.99 -12.89
CA LYS A 59 19.03 -12.65 -12.41
C LYS A 59 18.46 -12.40 -11.02
N VAL A 60 19.20 -11.68 -10.20
CA VAL A 60 18.77 -11.27 -8.87
C VAL A 60 18.60 -9.76 -8.86
N SER A 61 17.40 -9.33 -8.52
CA SER A 61 17.07 -7.92 -8.30
C SER A 61 17.19 -7.60 -6.82
N ILE A 62 18.09 -6.69 -6.48
CA ILE A 62 18.30 -6.15 -5.14
C ILE A 62 17.64 -4.78 -5.09
N LYS A 63 16.72 -4.57 -4.14
CA LYS A 63 16.08 -3.27 -3.90
C LYS A 63 16.37 -2.80 -2.49
N LEU A 64 17.06 -1.66 -2.37
CA LEU A 64 17.31 -0.98 -1.10
C LEU A 64 16.43 0.25 -0.95
N LYS A 65 15.80 0.36 0.23
CA LYS A 65 14.96 1.48 0.63
C LYS A 65 15.41 1.97 2.00
N TRP A 66 15.63 3.27 2.09
CA TRP A 66 15.97 3.97 3.33
C TRP A 66 14.93 5.03 3.62
N LYS A 67 14.58 5.16 4.89
CA LYS A 67 13.72 6.22 5.40
C LYS A 67 14.31 6.75 6.71
N PRO A 68 14.61 8.05 6.82
CA PRO A 68 14.88 8.65 8.11
C PRO A 68 13.63 8.53 8.97
N THR A 69 13.76 8.00 10.19
CA THR A 69 12.64 7.88 11.11
C THR A 69 12.69 9.09 12.03
N ASN A 70 12.22 10.25 11.55
CA ASN A 70 12.00 11.41 12.42
C ASN A 70 11.14 10.97 13.60
N THR A 71 11.79 10.75 14.74
CA THR A 71 11.20 10.37 16.00
C THR A 71 10.84 11.65 16.71
N SER A 72 9.55 11.96 16.75
CA SER A 72 8.97 12.72 17.87
C SER A 72 8.11 11.74 18.68
N ALA A 73 8.62 11.40 19.86
CA ALA A 73 7.89 10.75 20.95
C ALA A 73 7.29 11.85 21.89
N PRO A 74 6.56 11.57 22.99
CA PRO A 74 5.81 10.40 23.47
C PRO A 74 4.33 10.73 23.84
N THR A 75 3.61 9.74 24.38
CA THR A 75 2.22 9.73 24.88
C THR A 75 1.88 10.78 25.95
N GLU A 76 0.74 11.46 25.81
CA GLU A 76 -0.10 11.97 26.94
C GLU A 76 -1.53 12.27 26.45
N GLU A 77 -2.46 12.39 27.41
CA GLU A 77 -3.90 12.10 27.34
C GLU A 77 -4.81 13.08 26.56
N LYS A 78 -6.06 12.62 26.32
CA LYS A 78 -7.21 13.25 25.60
C LYS A 78 -7.47 14.74 25.94
N PRO A 79 -8.08 15.55 25.03
CA PRO A 79 -9.55 15.69 25.02
C PRO A 79 -10.24 15.94 23.66
N LEU A 80 -11.43 15.34 23.55
CA LEU A 80 -12.72 15.87 23.07
C LEU A 80 -12.78 17.09 22.11
N ARG A 81 -13.36 16.83 20.92
CA ARG A 81 -14.38 17.61 20.15
C ARG A 81 -14.05 19.05 19.71
N LYS A 82 -14.11 19.27 18.39
CA LYS A 82 -14.75 20.40 17.66
C LYS A 82 -15.01 19.89 16.23
N GLU A 83 -16.24 19.51 15.92
CA GLU A 83 -17.26 20.36 15.29
C GLU A 83 -16.86 20.87 13.90
N VAL A 84 -17.48 20.22 12.90
CA VAL A 84 -18.03 20.77 11.66
C VAL A 84 -17.69 22.23 11.36
N THR A 85 -17.03 22.45 10.22
CA THR A 85 -17.32 23.59 9.34
C THR A 85 -17.34 23.09 7.88
N ASP A 86 -18.56 23.10 7.34
CA ASP A 86 -18.92 23.51 5.99
C ASP A 86 -18.49 22.63 4.80
N ARG A 87 -19.41 21.71 4.50
CA ARG A 87 -19.96 21.61 3.13
C ARG A 87 -20.66 22.93 2.82
N ASP A 88 -20.06 23.77 1.99
CA ASP A 88 -20.75 24.43 0.86
C ASP A 88 -19.77 25.29 0.06
N SER A 89 -19.90 25.25 -1.26
CA SER A 89 -19.00 25.80 -2.31
C SER A 89 -17.82 24.88 -2.65
N MET A 90 -17.82 24.14 -3.76
CA MET A 90 -18.00 24.67 -5.11
C MET A 90 -18.73 23.68 -6.03
N ASN A 91 -19.88 24.11 -6.55
CA ASN A 91 -20.36 23.70 -7.87
C ASN A 91 -20.26 24.91 -8.80
N ARG A 92 -19.91 24.65 -10.07
CA ARG A 92 -19.54 25.56 -11.18
C ARG A 92 -18.05 25.95 -11.10
N ASP A 93 -17.16 25.50 -11.97
CA ASP A 93 -17.29 25.35 -13.43
C ASP A 93 -16.90 23.96 -13.92
N MET A 94 -17.91 23.21 -14.40
CA MET A 94 -17.68 22.19 -15.42
C MET A 94 -17.47 22.94 -16.74
N ASP A 95 -16.50 22.47 -17.53
CA ASP A 95 -16.22 22.87 -18.91
C ASP A 95 -15.02 23.82 -19.14
N ASN A 96 -13.88 23.56 -18.49
CA ASN A 96 -12.54 23.74 -19.11
C ASN A 96 -11.39 23.24 -18.22
N ARG A 97 -11.39 21.97 -17.81
CA ARG A 97 -10.22 21.40 -17.09
C ARG A 97 -9.31 20.75 -18.12
N ASP A 98 -8.07 21.23 -18.21
CA ASP A 98 -7.04 20.68 -19.08
C ASP A 98 -6.92 19.15 -18.83
N PRO A 99 -7.01 18.30 -19.87
CA PRO A 99 -7.03 16.85 -19.71
C PRO A 99 -5.80 16.30 -18.97
N LYS A 100 -4.69 17.06 -18.97
CA LYS A 100 -3.45 16.67 -18.31
C LYS A 100 -3.56 16.78 -16.79
N THR A 101 -4.14 17.87 -16.28
CA THR A 101 -4.31 18.10 -14.83
C THR A 101 -5.35 17.16 -14.24
N ALA A 102 -6.44 16.88 -14.99
CA ALA A 102 -7.46 15.92 -14.55
C ALA A 102 -6.93 14.47 -14.44
N LYS A 103 -5.99 14.06 -15.31
CA LYS A 103 -5.35 12.74 -15.24
C LYS A 103 -4.39 12.62 -14.05
N GLU A 104 -3.64 13.68 -13.75
CA GLU A 104 -2.72 13.71 -12.61
C GLU A 104 -3.47 13.65 -11.28
N ASP A 105 -4.56 14.41 -11.16
CA ASP A 105 -5.45 14.39 -9.98
C ASP A 105 -6.07 13.01 -9.76
N ALA A 106 -6.66 12.40 -10.81
CA ALA A 106 -7.28 11.07 -10.74
C ALA A 106 -6.28 9.98 -10.34
N LEU A 107 -5.03 10.07 -10.81
CA LEU A 107 -3.97 9.13 -10.42
C LEU A 107 -3.57 9.29 -8.95
N GLY A 108 -3.56 10.54 -8.45
CA GLY A 108 -3.34 10.86 -7.05
C GLY A 108 -4.43 10.25 -6.15
N GLU A 109 -5.70 10.48 -6.49
CA GLU A 109 -6.86 9.95 -5.78
C GLU A 109 -6.88 8.42 -5.77
N TYR A 110 -6.65 7.79 -6.93
CA TYR A 110 -6.56 6.33 -7.03
C TYR A 110 -5.46 5.74 -6.14
N THR A 111 -4.33 6.43 -6.04
CA THR A 111 -3.21 6.00 -5.20
C THR A 111 -3.56 6.08 -3.71
N ILE A 112 -4.30 7.12 -3.30
CA ILE A 112 -4.80 7.27 -1.93
C ILE A 112 -5.84 6.18 -1.62
N LEU A 113 -6.79 5.97 -2.53
CA LEU A 113 -7.82 4.92 -2.46
C LEU A 113 -7.19 3.55 -2.23
N LYS A 114 -6.27 3.11 -3.11
CA LYS A 114 -5.59 1.81 -2.95
C LYS A 114 -4.84 1.66 -1.63
N LYS A 115 -4.20 2.73 -1.14
CA LYS A 115 -3.47 2.70 0.14
C LYS A 115 -4.45 2.49 1.30
N ARG A 116 -5.58 3.19 1.31
CA ARG A 116 -6.64 3.03 2.32
C ARG A 116 -7.21 1.62 2.26
N MET A 117 -7.64 1.17 1.09
CA MET A 117 -8.15 -0.19 0.88
C MET A 117 -7.17 -1.28 1.33
N SER A 118 -5.87 -1.11 1.08
CA SER A 118 -4.89 -2.11 1.51
C SER A 118 -4.76 -2.19 3.04
N LYS A 119 -4.96 -1.07 3.76
CA LYS A 119 -4.99 -1.08 5.23
C LYS A 119 -6.26 -1.75 5.73
N ASP A 120 -7.40 -1.37 5.15
CA ASP A 120 -8.71 -1.89 5.54
C ASP A 120 -8.81 -3.40 5.29
N PHE A 121 -8.37 -3.87 4.12
CA PHE A 121 -8.23 -5.30 3.80
C PHE A 121 -7.41 -6.04 4.86
N GLY A 122 -6.26 -5.47 5.28
CA GLY A 122 -5.41 -6.08 6.29
C GLY A 122 -6.08 -6.17 7.66
N ALA A 123 -6.86 -5.14 8.03
CA ALA A 123 -7.61 -5.11 9.29
C ALA A 123 -8.78 -6.11 9.28
N ILE A 124 -9.54 -6.18 8.19
CA ILE A 124 -10.63 -7.15 8.00
C ILE A 124 -10.07 -8.57 8.03
N MET A 125 -9.02 -8.86 7.24
CA MET A 125 -8.39 -10.17 7.20
C MET A 125 -7.82 -10.58 8.56
N LYS A 126 -7.22 -9.65 9.31
CA LYS A 126 -6.75 -9.92 10.68
C LYS A 126 -7.93 -10.29 11.58
N SER A 127 -9.04 -9.57 11.52
CA SER A 127 -10.22 -9.81 12.36
C SER A 127 -10.85 -11.17 12.04
N CYS A 128 -11.15 -11.44 10.76
CA CYS A 128 -11.80 -12.68 10.36
C CYS A 128 -10.91 -13.91 10.57
N ILE A 129 -9.65 -13.87 10.10
CA ILE A 129 -8.81 -15.07 10.04
C ILE A 129 -8.04 -15.31 11.34
N LYS A 130 -7.38 -14.26 11.87
CA LYS A 130 -6.54 -14.40 13.08
C LYS A 130 -7.32 -14.17 14.36
N GLY A 131 -8.21 -13.19 14.34
CA GLY A 131 -9.00 -12.78 15.48
C GLY A 131 -10.27 -13.60 15.67
N GLN A 132 -10.70 -14.36 14.65
CA GLN A 132 -11.96 -15.11 14.65
C GLN A 132 -13.13 -14.26 15.18
N THR A 133 -13.17 -12.99 14.74
CA THR A 133 -14.12 -11.97 15.20
C THR A 133 -14.69 -11.20 14.03
N ILE A 134 -15.95 -10.76 14.17
CA ILE A 134 -16.60 -9.90 13.19
C ILE A 134 -15.91 -8.52 13.21
N PRO A 135 -15.40 -8.02 12.07
CA PRO A 135 -14.79 -6.69 11.98
C PRO A 135 -15.79 -5.56 12.25
N GLU A 136 -15.27 -4.36 12.51
CA GLU A 136 -16.10 -3.16 12.69
C GLU A 136 -16.95 -2.83 11.45
N LYS A 137 -18.22 -2.47 11.65
CA LYS A 137 -19.16 -2.15 10.58
C LYS A 137 -18.65 -1.11 9.60
N LEU A 138 -18.19 0.05 10.10
CA LEU A 138 -17.70 1.14 9.26
C LEU A 138 -16.50 0.72 8.41
N LEU A 139 -15.68 -0.20 8.92
CA LEU A 139 -14.53 -0.73 8.20
C LEU A 139 -14.96 -1.58 6.99
N VAL A 140 -15.94 -2.48 7.18
CA VAL A 140 -16.43 -3.36 6.10
C VAL A 140 -17.20 -2.56 5.06
N GLU A 141 -18.08 -1.65 5.48
CA GLU A 141 -18.88 -0.81 4.56
C GLU A 141 -17.99 0.12 3.73
N ARG A 142 -16.99 0.76 4.36
CA ARG A 142 -16.02 1.60 3.63
C ARG A 142 -15.20 0.78 2.65
N PHE A 143 -14.71 -0.39 3.06
CA PHE A 143 -13.96 -1.26 2.16
C PHE A 143 -14.77 -1.69 0.93
N TYR A 144 -16.06 -1.97 1.12
CA TYR A 144 -16.96 -2.30 0.03
C TYR A 144 -17.17 -1.11 -0.94
N GLN A 145 -17.46 0.08 -0.42
CA GLN A 145 -17.60 1.29 -1.24
C GLN A 145 -16.32 1.63 -2.01
N ASP A 146 -15.17 1.55 -1.34
CA ASP A 146 -13.87 1.76 -1.96
C ASP A 146 -13.57 0.71 -3.04
N SER A 147 -14.05 -0.53 -2.87
CA SER A 147 -13.93 -1.60 -3.87
C SER A 147 -14.71 -1.28 -5.14
N GLN A 148 -15.93 -0.76 -5.01
CA GLN A 148 -16.73 -0.30 -6.15
C GLN A 148 -16.05 0.87 -6.86
N ALA A 149 -15.59 1.87 -6.11
CA ALA A 149 -14.88 3.02 -6.66
C ALA A 149 -13.58 2.60 -7.37
N MET A 150 -12.82 1.65 -6.82
CA MET A 150 -11.59 1.17 -7.45
C MET A 150 -11.85 0.51 -8.81
N CYS A 151 -12.94 -0.27 -8.92
CA CYS A 151 -13.33 -0.94 -10.15
C CYS A 151 -13.95 -0.02 -11.22
N SER A 152 -14.10 1.28 -10.96
CA SER A 152 -14.48 2.25 -11.99
C SER A 152 -13.29 2.90 -12.69
N TYR A 153 -12.05 2.66 -12.23
CA TYR A 153 -10.85 3.21 -12.87
C TYR A 153 -10.42 2.34 -14.06
N PRO A 154 -10.22 2.91 -15.25
CA PRO A 154 -9.77 2.15 -16.42
C PRO A 154 -8.29 1.75 -16.31
N ASP A 155 -7.91 0.71 -17.05
CA ASP A 155 -6.52 0.23 -17.20
C ASP A 155 -5.85 -0.18 -15.86
N LYS A 156 -6.60 -0.78 -14.92
CA LYS A 156 -6.04 -1.33 -13.65
C LYS A 156 -6.38 -2.80 -13.40
N GLY A 157 -6.58 -3.58 -14.47
CA GLY A 157 -6.89 -5.01 -14.39
C GLY A 157 -8.39 -5.29 -14.47
N GLU A 158 -9.05 -4.70 -15.45
CA GLU A 158 -10.49 -4.77 -15.69
C GLU A 158 -10.99 -6.22 -15.80
N GLU A 159 -10.15 -7.13 -16.31
CA GLU A 159 -10.48 -8.55 -16.40
C GLU A 159 -10.70 -9.21 -15.03
N PHE A 160 -10.22 -8.59 -13.95
CA PHE A 160 -10.42 -9.06 -12.58
C PHE A 160 -11.59 -8.38 -11.87
N TYR A 161 -12.12 -7.28 -12.40
CA TYR A 161 -13.10 -6.44 -11.68
C TYR A 161 -14.40 -7.17 -11.37
N GLU A 162 -14.97 -7.87 -12.35
CA GLU A 162 -16.24 -8.59 -12.14
C GLU A 162 -16.09 -9.65 -11.03
N THR A 163 -15.03 -10.45 -11.11
CA THR A 163 -14.79 -11.51 -10.12
C THR A 163 -14.44 -10.93 -8.74
N TYR A 164 -13.70 -9.83 -8.71
CA TYR A 164 -13.37 -9.11 -7.49
C TYR A 164 -14.62 -8.53 -6.81
N LEU A 165 -15.49 -7.86 -7.55
CA LEU A 165 -16.73 -7.26 -7.03
C LEU A 165 -17.68 -8.31 -6.48
N LYS A 166 -17.85 -9.46 -7.15
CA LYS A 166 -18.65 -10.59 -6.61
C LYS A 166 -18.16 -11.05 -5.23
N GLN A 167 -16.85 -11.06 -5.00
CA GLN A 167 -16.29 -11.43 -3.70
C GLN A 167 -16.43 -10.31 -2.66
N ALA A 168 -16.37 -9.05 -3.09
CA ALA A 168 -16.63 -7.90 -2.22
C ALA A 168 -18.11 -7.86 -1.79
N GLU A 169 -19.04 -8.18 -2.70
CA GLU A 169 -20.47 -8.37 -2.42
C GLU A 169 -20.69 -9.51 -1.44
N SER A 170 -20.08 -10.67 -1.69
CA SER A 170 -20.13 -11.81 -0.76
C SER A 170 -19.67 -11.43 0.64
N LEU A 171 -18.59 -10.66 0.77
CA LEU A 171 -18.09 -10.18 2.06
C LEU A 171 -19.11 -9.31 2.80
N ILE A 172 -19.74 -8.32 2.13
CA ILE A 172 -20.71 -7.43 2.78
C ILE A 172 -22.02 -8.15 3.10
N GLU A 173 -22.44 -9.13 2.28
CA GLU A 173 -23.62 -9.96 2.56
C GLU A 173 -23.40 -10.88 3.76
N SER A 174 -22.25 -11.55 3.83
CA SER A 174 -21.89 -12.37 4.99
C SER A 174 -21.76 -11.54 6.25
N PHE A 175 -21.23 -10.31 6.15
CA PHE A 175 -21.19 -9.37 7.26
C PHE A 175 -22.60 -9.01 7.79
N LYS A 176 -23.55 -8.72 6.89
CA LYS A 176 -24.95 -8.44 7.28
C LYS A 176 -25.62 -9.60 8.01
N LYS A 177 -25.19 -10.83 7.73
CA LYS A 177 -25.66 -12.06 8.37
C LYS A 177 -24.85 -12.46 9.61
N ALA A 178 -23.82 -11.69 9.97
CA ALA A 178 -22.84 -12.04 11.00
C ALA A 178 -22.18 -13.42 10.80
N ASP A 179 -22.03 -13.85 9.54
CA ASP A 179 -21.46 -15.15 9.16
C ASP A 179 -19.94 -15.03 9.00
N LEU A 180 -19.22 -15.29 10.09
CA LEU A 180 -17.75 -15.18 10.16
C LEU A 180 -17.03 -16.15 9.22
N GLU A 181 -17.55 -17.37 9.07
CA GLU A 181 -17.00 -18.40 8.18
C GLU A 181 -17.05 -17.91 6.73
N ALA A 182 -18.22 -17.47 6.28
CA ALA A 182 -18.40 -16.94 4.93
C ALA A 182 -17.61 -15.64 4.70
N MET A 183 -17.50 -14.77 5.70
CA MET A 183 -16.62 -13.59 5.64
C MET A 183 -15.15 -13.98 5.47
N SER A 184 -14.68 -15.01 6.18
CA SER A 184 -13.32 -15.52 6.11
C SER A 184 -12.99 -16.12 4.75
N LEU A 185 -13.94 -16.83 4.14
CA LEU A 185 -13.82 -17.34 2.78
C LEU A 185 -13.75 -16.20 1.76
N ALA A 186 -14.67 -15.24 1.83
CA ALA A 186 -14.72 -14.10 0.92
C ALA A 186 -13.45 -13.23 0.97
N ILE A 187 -12.96 -12.88 2.17
CA ILE A 187 -11.74 -12.06 2.31
C ILE A 187 -10.49 -12.81 1.83
N THR A 188 -10.45 -14.13 1.99
CA THR A 188 -9.37 -14.97 1.47
C THR A 188 -9.40 -15.04 -0.06
N ALA A 189 -10.59 -15.19 -0.66
CA ALA A 189 -10.78 -15.17 -2.10
C ALA A 189 -10.36 -13.82 -2.71
N LEU A 190 -10.77 -12.70 -2.10
CA LEU A 190 -10.30 -11.35 -2.46
C LEU A 190 -8.76 -11.25 -2.44
N GLY A 191 -8.13 -11.82 -1.42
CA GLY A 191 -6.67 -11.89 -1.32
C GLY A 191 -6.01 -12.65 -2.48
N LYS A 192 -6.61 -13.75 -2.93
CA LYS A 192 -6.13 -14.55 -4.08
C LYS A 192 -6.25 -13.76 -5.39
N ILE A 193 -7.42 -13.18 -5.66
CA ILE A 193 -7.68 -12.38 -6.88
C ILE A 193 -6.69 -11.21 -6.97
N ARG A 194 -6.52 -10.48 -5.86
CA ARG A 194 -5.58 -9.35 -5.79
C ARG A 194 -4.15 -9.79 -6.04
N LYS A 195 -3.73 -10.95 -5.53
CA LYS A 195 -2.39 -11.50 -5.78
C LYS A 195 -2.21 -11.87 -7.25
N GLU A 196 -3.22 -12.47 -7.87
CA GLU A 196 -3.19 -12.83 -9.30
C GLU A 196 -3.11 -11.60 -10.20
N CYS A 197 -3.96 -10.60 -9.98
CA CYS A 197 -3.90 -9.31 -10.68
C CYS A 197 -2.50 -8.67 -10.56
N HIS A 198 -1.95 -8.61 -9.34
CA HIS A 198 -0.61 -8.08 -9.12
C HIS A 198 0.51 -8.94 -9.75
N ASN A 199 0.29 -10.22 -10.07
CA ASN A 199 1.29 -11.03 -10.75
C ASN A 199 1.23 -10.81 -12.26
N ARG A 200 0.03 -10.57 -12.81
CA ARG A 200 -0.20 -10.35 -14.24
C ARG A 200 0.24 -8.97 -14.72
N HIS A 201 0.06 -7.93 -13.90
CA HIS A 201 0.35 -6.53 -14.28
C HIS A 201 1.54 -5.91 -13.53
N LYS A 202 2.50 -6.73 -13.07
CA LYS A 202 3.67 -6.26 -12.29
C LYS A 202 4.87 -5.90 -13.12
#